data_AF-A0AAN6RG01-F1
#
_entry.id   AF-A0AAN6RG01-F1
#
_cell.length_a   1.000
_cell.length_b   1.000
_cell.length_c   1.000
_cell.angle_alpha   90.00
_cell.angle_beta   90.00
_cell.angle_gamma   90.00
#
_symmetry.space_group_name_H-M   'P 1'
#
loop_
_entity.id
_entity.type
_entity.pdbx_description
1 polymer ?
#
loop_
_entity_poly.entity_id
_entity_poly.type
_entity_poly.pdbx_seq_one_letter_code
_entity_poly.pdbx_strand_id
1 'polypeptide(L)'
;MGELGLLGATIKGYGCAGVSSVASGLITRAVERVDSGYRSGYSVQSALAMGGIEEFGTEELKERLLPQMAKGKLLGCFGLTEPNHGSDPGSMETVAKPHPSKKGVYLLSGSKTWITNSPIADVLLVWAKLETTGKIRGFVIEREKCPPGTLETPPIKNKNGLRASITGMIQLDECPVAEENMFPEVEGLRGPFSCLNSARYGIAWGTIGALEDCISRARDYALERKQFKGNPIAKYQLVQKKLADATTDAAYGILAAYQVGRLKDEGKAAPEMISMIKRQNCDRALINARGLQEIFGGNAVSDEYGIGRHVANLFVTQTYEGQSDIHLHTSRLHSPLLFFKQPRPTPTRTPRRPHTPHLTAPHHARSPLALTPSHAMALKRINKELTDLGRDPPSSCSAGPIGDDLFHWQATIMGPGDSPYSGGVFFLAIHFPTDYPFKPPKVNFTTRIYHPNINSNGSICLDILRDQWSPALTISKVLLSICSMLTDPNPDDPLVPEIAHVYKTDRSRYESTAREWTRKYAI
;
A
#
# COMPACT_ATOMS: atom_id res chain seq x y z
N MET A 1 -2.02 -29.27 -5.32
CA MET A 1 -0.86 -28.52 -5.87
C MET A 1 0.46 -29.18 -5.52
N GLY A 2 0.72 -29.52 -4.25
CA GLY A 2 1.95 -30.22 -3.84
C GLY A 2 2.14 -31.58 -4.51
N GLU A 3 1.09 -32.42 -4.55
CA GLU A 3 1.12 -33.72 -5.26
C GLU A 3 1.40 -33.60 -6.76
N LEU A 4 1.03 -32.47 -7.38
CA LEU A 4 1.30 -32.19 -8.79
C LEU A 4 2.71 -31.61 -9.01
N GLY A 5 3.50 -31.41 -7.95
CA GLY A 5 4.86 -30.87 -8.04
C GLY A 5 4.92 -29.39 -8.42
N LEU A 6 3.84 -28.62 -8.23
CA LEU A 6 3.80 -27.21 -8.63
C LEU A 6 4.47 -26.28 -7.63
N LEU A 7 4.47 -26.61 -6.33
CA LEU A 7 4.96 -25.72 -5.28
C LEU A 7 6.49 -25.60 -5.30
N GLY A 8 7.00 -24.38 -5.22
CA GLY A 8 8.44 -24.13 -5.29
C GLY A 8 9.04 -24.47 -6.66
N ALA A 9 8.27 -24.39 -7.74
CA ALA A 9 8.64 -24.92 -9.07
C ALA A 9 10.06 -24.55 -9.54
N THR A 10 10.56 -23.34 -9.25
CA THR A 10 11.88 -22.87 -9.67
C THR A 10 13.04 -23.28 -8.76
N ILE A 11 12.74 -23.78 -7.55
CA ILE A 11 13.76 -24.20 -6.58
C ILE A 11 14.42 -25.47 -7.09
N LYS A 12 15.75 -25.50 -7.06
CA LYS A 12 16.54 -26.68 -7.42
C LYS A 12 16.77 -27.54 -6.18
N GLY A 13 16.52 -28.85 -6.29
CA GLY A 13 16.64 -29.77 -5.15
C GLY A 13 15.39 -29.77 -4.27
N TYR A 14 15.52 -30.31 -3.05
CA TYR A 14 14.46 -30.37 -2.03
C TYR A 14 13.12 -30.97 -2.51
N GLY A 15 13.13 -31.82 -3.54
CA GLY A 15 11.91 -32.39 -4.14
C GLY A 15 11.07 -31.40 -4.96
N CYS A 16 11.61 -30.22 -5.28
CA CYS A 16 11.01 -29.23 -6.18
C CYS A 16 11.35 -29.54 -7.65
N ALA A 17 10.56 -28.98 -8.57
CA ALA A 17 10.68 -29.30 -10.00
C ALA A 17 11.92 -28.70 -10.70
N GLY A 18 12.54 -27.66 -10.14
CA GLY A 18 13.72 -27.01 -10.72
C GLY A 18 13.52 -26.43 -12.12
N VAL A 19 12.30 -25.99 -12.46
CA VAL A 19 11.97 -25.48 -13.80
C VAL A 19 12.40 -24.03 -13.98
N SER A 20 12.43 -23.57 -15.23
CA SER A 20 12.77 -22.19 -15.58
C SER A 20 11.75 -21.17 -15.06
N SER A 21 12.14 -19.89 -15.00
CA SER A 21 11.23 -18.79 -14.65
C SER A 21 10.04 -18.74 -15.60
N VAL A 22 10.28 -18.95 -16.90
CA VAL A 22 9.20 -19.01 -17.91
C VAL A 22 8.21 -20.13 -17.62
N ALA A 23 8.70 -21.34 -17.29
CA ALA A 23 7.82 -22.46 -16.95
C ALA A 23 7.00 -22.16 -15.68
N SER A 24 7.60 -21.54 -14.67
CA SER A 24 6.89 -21.07 -13.48
C SER A 24 5.82 -20.01 -13.81
N GLY A 25 6.10 -19.09 -14.73
CA GLY A 25 5.13 -18.12 -15.24
C GLY A 25 3.96 -18.78 -15.97
N LEU A 26 4.20 -19.84 -16.74
CA LEU A 26 3.12 -20.60 -17.37
C LEU A 26 2.25 -21.32 -16.33
N ILE A 27 2.85 -21.85 -15.26
CA ILE A 27 2.10 -22.42 -14.13
C ILE A 27 1.21 -21.35 -13.49
N THR A 28 1.73 -20.16 -13.17
CA THR A 28 0.90 -19.10 -12.55
C THR A 28 -0.21 -18.64 -13.46
N ARG A 29 0.05 -18.52 -14.78
CA ARG A 29 -0.96 -18.24 -15.81
C ARG A 29 -2.08 -19.28 -15.80
N ALA A 30 -1.74 -20.57 -15.79
CA ALA A 30 -2.74 -21.65 -15.77
C ALA A 30 -3.57 -21.67 -14.48
N VAL A 31 -2.94 -21.43 -13.32
CA VAL A 31 -3.63 -21.40 -12.02
C VAL A 31 -4.58 -20.21 -11.92
N GLU A 32 -4.14 -19.01 -12.29
CA GLU A 32 -4.97 -17.80 -12.18
C GLU A 32 -6.05 -17.71 -13.26
N ARG A 33 -5.87 -18.39 -14.40
CA ARG A 33 -6.97 -18.60 -15.36
C ARG A 33 -8.21 -19.18 -14.69
N VAL A 34 -8.02 -20.02 -13.66
CA VAL A 34 -9.13 -20.54 -12.85
C VAL A 34 -9.54 -19.53 -11.78
N ASP A 35 -8.62 -19.16 -10.88
CA ASP A 35 -8.89 -18.19 -9.81
C ASP A 35 -7.61 -17.55 -9.25
N SER A 36 -7.63 -16.22 -9.11
CA SER A 36 -6.53 -15.45 -8.51
C SER A 36 -6.25 -15.81 -7.05
N GLY A 37 -7.24 -16.32 -6.31
CA GLY A 37 -7.07 -16.81 -4.94
C GLY A 37 -6.20 -18.06 -4.87
N TYR A 38 -6.37 -18.99 -5.81
CA TYR A 38 -5.48 -20.15 -5.94
C TYR A 38 -4.05 -19.73 -6.27
N ARG A 39 -3.89 -18.81 -7.22
CA ARG A 39 -2.57 -18.25 -7.53
C ARG A 39 -1.99 -17.49 -6.34
N SER A 40 -2.80 -16.87 -5.49
CA SER A 40 -2.35 -16.15 -4.30
C SER A 40 -1.74 -17.09 -3.27
N GLY A 41 -2.46 -18.17 -2.93
CA GLY A 41 -1.92 -19.21 -2.07
C GLY A 41 -0.65 -19.84 -2.64
N TYR A 42 -0.64 -20.13 -3.94
CA TYR A 42 0.54 -20.64 -4.66
C TYR A 42 1.75 -19.71 -4.57
N SER A 43 1.58 -18.41 -4.86
CA SER A 43 2.68 -17.43 -4.85
C SER A 43 3.23 -17.22 -3.44
N VAL A 44 2.37 -17.18 -2.43
CA VAL A 44 2.78 -17.03 -1.03
C VAL A 44 3.58 -18.25 -0.57
N GLN A 45 3.12 -19.46 -0.92
CA GLN A 45 3.85 -20.69 -0.62
C GLN A 45 5.20 -20.71 -1.34
N SER A 46 5.20 -20.52 -2.67
CA SER A 46 6.35 -20.81 -3.53
C SER A 46 7.36 -19.67 -3.61
N ALA A 47 6.90 -18.45 -3.92
CA ALA A 47 7.78 -17.32 -4.18
C ALA A 47 8.13 -16.52 -2.91
N LEU A 48 7.23 -16.49 -1.92
CA LEU A 48 7.46 -15.74 -0.70
C LEU A 48 8.08 -16.60 0.41
N ALA A 49 7.36 -17.61 0.89
CA ALA A 49 7.81 -18.43 2.01
C ALA A 49 8.96 -19.38 1.61
N MET A 50 8.73 -20.29 0.66
CA MET A 50 9.77 -21.22 0.19
C MET A 50 10.93 -20.47 -0.45
N GLY A 51 10.66 -19.51 -1.34
CA GLY A 51 11.70 -18.69 -1.97
C GLY A 51 12.55 -17.90 -0.97
N GLY A 52 11.94 -17.31 0.07
CA GLY A 52 12.71 -16.63 1.12
C GLY A 52 13.59 -17.57 1.95
N ILE A 53 13.11 -18.77 2.26
CA ILE A 53 13.90 -19.80 2.97
C ILE A 53 15.02 -20.34 2.09
N GLU A 54 14.77 -20.56 0.81
CA GLU A 54 15.78 -21.05 -0.13
C GLU A 54 16.90 -20.03 -0.37
N GLU A 55 16.54 -18.75 -0.54
CA GLU A 55 17.52 -17.70 -0.84
C GLU A 55 18.31 -17.26 0.40
N PHE A 56 17.68 -17.22 1.58
CA PHE A 56 18.28 -16.60 2.77
C PHE A 56 18.35 -17.49 4.02
N GLY A 57 17.70 -18.65 4.02
CA GLY A 57 17.77 -19.59 5.14
C GLY A 57 19.14 -20.25 5.27
N THR A 58 19.43 -20.81 6.44
CA THR A 58 20.57 -21.73 6.59
C THR A 58 20.28 -23.05 5.89
N GLU A 59 21.31 -23.85 5.60
CA GLU A 59 21.12 -25.17 4.98
C GLU A 59 20.25 -26.09 5.84
N GLU A 60 20.35 -25.99 7.17
CA GLU A 60 19.51 -26.75 8.09
C GLU A 60 18.02 -26.38 7.96
N LEU A 61 17.71 -25.09 7.77
CA LEU A 61 16.34 -24.65 7.53
C LEU A 61 15.81 -25.16 6.19
N LYS A 62 16.64 -25.10 5.14
CA LYS A 62 16.27 -25.54 3.79
C LYS A 62 15.96 -27.03 3.76
N GLU A 63 16.89 -27.87 4.25
CA GLU A 63 16.74 -29.33 4.26
C GLU A 63 15.54 -29.79 5.10
N ARG A 64 15.27 -29.09 6.20
CA ARG A 64 14.19 -29.45 7.12
C ARG A 64 12.80 -29.08 6.62
N LEU A 65 12.66 -27.89 6.01
CA LEU A 65 11.35 -27.33 5.69
C LEU A 65 10.96 -27.51 4.22
N LEU A 66 11.86 -27.21 3.27
CA LEU A 66 11.52 -27.14 1.84
C LEU A 66 10.95 -28.46 1.28
N PRO A 67 11.47 -29.66 1.62
CA PRO A 67 10.91 -30.92 1.12
C PRO A 67 9.46 -31.18 1.52
N GLN A 68 9.05 -30.76 2.72
CA GLN A 68 7.66 -30.91 3.18
C GLN A 68 6.76 -29.81 2.62
N MET A 69 7.29 -28.59 2.47
CA MET A 69 6.58 -27.48 1.83
C MET A 69 6.33 -27.72 0.34
N ALA A 70 7.26 -28.34 -0.38
CA ALA A 70 7.12 -28.73 -1.79
C ALA A 70 5.98 -29.74 -1.98
N LYS A 71 5.83 -30.68 -1.03
CA LYS A 71 4.73 -31.65 -1.01
C LYS A 71 3.40 -31.05 -0.54
N GLY A 72 3.40 -29.79 -0.07
CA GLY A 72 2.22 -29.14 0.50
C GLY A 72 1.79 -29.70 1.86
N LYS A 73 2.70 -30.41 2.55
CA LYS A 73 2.48 -30.94 3.92
C LYS A 73 2.72 -29.89 5.00
N LEU A 74 3.59 -28.92 4.71
CA LEU A 74 3.76 -27.71 5.51
C LEU A 74 3.36 -26.49 4.69
N LEU A 75 2.49 -25.66 5.25
CA LEU A 75 2.04 -24.42 4.64
C LEU A 75 2.82 -23.22 5.20
N GLY A 76 3.25 -22.36 4.29
CA GLY A 76 3.99 -21.14 4.55
C GLY A 76 3.11 -19.90 4.46
N CYS A 77 3.41 -18.90 5.29
CA CYS A 77 2.95 -17.53 5.07
C CYS A 77 4.09 -16.52 5.21
N PHE A 78 3.85 -15.29 4.75
CA PHE A 78 4.85 -14.23 4.66
C PHE A 78 4.39 -12.96 5.38
N GLY A 79 4.92 -12.70 6.57
CA GLY A 79 4.57 -11.61 7.47
C GLY A 79 5.43 -10.36 7.26
N LEU A 80 5.03 -9.47 6.36
CA LEU A 80 5.68 -8.16 6.16
C LEU A 80 4.78 -7.00 6.59
N THR A 81 3.63 -6.89 5.93
CA THR A 81 2.64 -5.80 6.08
C THR A 81 2.08 -5.70 7.49
N GLU A 82 1.96 -4.48 7.99
CA GLU A 82 1.40 -4.16 9.31
C GLU A 82 0.18 -3.24 9.18
N PRO A 83 -0.69 -3.14 10.21
CA PRO A 83 -1.86 -2.26 10.16
C PRO A 83 -1.55 -0.81 9.78
N ASN A 84 -0.41 -0.30 10.25
CA ASN A 84 0.03 1.07 9.98
C ASN A 84 1.00 1.17 8.79
N HIS A 85 1.53 0.06 8.30
CA HIS A 85 2.66 0.02 7.34
C HIS A 85 2.40 -0.98 6.21
N GLY A 86 1.84 -0.45 5.11
CA GLY A 86 1.62 -1.19 3.87
C GLY A 86 2.69 -0.89 2.81
N SER A 87 2.56 0.27 2.16
CA SER A 87 3.50 0.70 1.11
C SER A 87 4.88 1.11 1.64
N ASP A 88 4.99 1.45 2.93
CA ASP A 88 6.26 1.72 3.62
C ASP A 88 6.58 0.63 4.66
N PRO A 89 7.08 -0.54 4.24
CA PRO A 89 7.50 -1.58 5.17
C PRO A 89 8.78 -1.22 5.95
N GLY A 90 9.50 -0.15 5.58
CA GLY A 90 10.72 0.27 6.29
C GLY A 90 10.42 0.80 7.70
N SER A 91 9.23 1.38 7.86
CA SER A 91 8.75 1.93 9.13
C SER A 91 8.11 0.91 10.08
N MET A 92 8.24 -0.39 9.79
CA MET A 92 7.61 -1.46 10.59
C MET A 92 7.91 -1.36 12.10
N GLU A 93 6.90 -1.70 12.89
CA GLU A 93 6.86 -1.64 14.36
C GLU A 93 7.15 -3.01 15.00
N THR A 94 6.89 -4.12 14.30
CA THR A 94 7.22 -5.46 14.82
C THR A 94 8.70 -5.55 15.14
N VAL A 95 9.03 -5.94 16.37
CA VAL A 95 10.38 -5.94 16.93
C VAL A 95 10.78 -7.34 17.39
N ALA A 96 12.05 -7.68 17.21
CA ALA A 96 12.69 -8.87 17.75
C ALA A 96 13.74 -8.45 18.79
N LYS A 97 13.59 -8.91 20.04
CA LYS A 97 14.46 -8.59 21.17
C LYS A 97 15.21 -9.82 21.65
N PRO A 98 16.50 -9.76 21.99
CA PRO A 98 17.16 -10.89 22.64
C PRO A 98 16.43 -11.27 23.94
N HIS A 99 16.27 -12.57 24.18
CA HIS A 99 15.64 -13.06 25.40
C HIS A 99 16.50 -12.66 26.62
N PRO A 100 15.92 -12.15 27.72
CA PRO A 100 16.70 -11.61 28.84
C PRO A 100 17.57 -12.64 29.57
N SER A 101 17.12 -13.90 29.65
CA SER A 101 17.84 -14.99 30.34
C SER A 101 18.32 -16.15 29.45
N LYS A 102 17.77 -16.35 28.25
CA LYS A 102 18.14 -17.47 27.36
C LYS A 102 19.00 -16.97 26.20
N LYS A 103 20.24 -17.43 26.11
CA LYS A 103 21.10 -17.14 24.95
C LYS A 103 20.57 -17.85 23.70
N GLY A 104 20.73 -17.24 22.53
CA GLY A 104 20.29 -17.81 21.25
C GLY A 104 18.77 -17.82 21.05
N VAL A 105 18.02 -16.97 21.76
CA VAL A 105 16.56 -16.85 21.60
C VAL A 105 16.18 -15.38 21.46
N TYR A 106 15.29 -15.09 20.53
CA TYR A 106 14.65 -13.79 20.35
C TYR A 106 13.18 -13.85 20.74
N LEU A 107 12.66 -12.78 21.33
CA LEU A 107 11.25 -12.56 21.61
C LEU A 107 10.71 -11.58 20.57
N LEU A 108 9.77 -12.04 19.74
CA LEU A 108 9.13 -11.22 18.73
C LEU A 108 7.80 -10.67 19.26
N SER A 109 7.61 -9.35 19.14
CA SER A 109 6.36 -8.69 19.52
C SER A 109 5.90 -7.75 18.41
N GLY A 110 4.63 -7.81 18.05
CA GLY A 110 4.06 -6.95 17.00
C GLY A 110 2.84 -7.56 16.33
N SER A 111 2.39 -6.92 15.24
CA SER A 111 1.25 -7.40 14.46
C SER A 111 1.47 -7.25 12.97
N LYS A 112 1.15 -8.30 12.23
CA LYS A 112 1.07 -8.33 10.77
C LYS A 112 -0.38 -8.46 10.35
N THR A 113 -0.73 -7.88 9.21
CA THR A 113 -2.10 -7.90 8.67
C THR A 113 -2.10 -8.18 7.17
N TRP A 114 -3.24 -8.64 6.65
CA TRP A 114 -3.41 -9.05 5.26
C TRP A 114 -2.47 -10.21 4.84
N ILE A 115 -2.13 -11.09 5.78
CA ILE A 115 -1.19 -12.18 5.53
C ILE A 115 -1.94 -13.39 4.99
N THR A 116 -1.72 -13.67 3.71
CA THR A 116 -2.27 -14.85 3.06
C THR A 116 -1.73 -16.12 3.72
N ASN A 117 -2.58 -17.14 3.89
CA ASN A 117 -2.33 -18.40 4.57
C ASN A 117 -2.10 -18.32 6.08
N SER A 118 -1.97 -17.13 6.70
CA SER A 118 -1.58 -17.07 8.12
C SER A 118 -2.47 -17.87 9.08
N PRO A 119 -3.80 -18.01 8.88
CA PRO A 119 -4.62 -18.81 9.80
C PRO A 119 -4.38 -20.33 9.71
N ILE A 120 -3.77 -20.82 8.62
CA ILE A 120 -3.55 -22.24 8.34
C ILE A 120 -2.08 -22.60 8.12
N ALA A 121 -1.18 -21.62 8.23
CA ALA A 121 0.25 -21.84 7.99
C ALA A 121 0.93 -22.51 9.19
N ASP A 122 1.74 -23.52 8.91
CA ASP A 122 2.63 -24.19 9.86
C ASP A 122 3.93 -23.40 10.06
N VAL A 123 4.40 -22.75 8.99
CA VAL A 123 5.64 -21.97 8.95
C VAL A 123 5.31 -20.52 8.61
N LEU A 124 5.73 -19.58 9.44
CA LEU A 124 5.51 -18.15 9.25
C LEU A 124 6.88 -17.48 9.06
N LEU A 125 7.16 -17.03 7.84
CA LEU A 125 8.33 -16.18 7.57
C LEU A 125 7.97 -14.73 7.92
N VAL A 126 8.43 -14.24 9.06
CA VAL A 126 8.10 -12.91 9.59
C VAL A 126 9.31 -11.98 9.50
N TRP A 127 9.08 -10.76 9.01
CA TRP A 127 10.07 -9.69 9.01
C TRP A 127 9.86 -8.77 10.21
N ALA A 128 10.90 -8.58 11.00
CA ALA A 128 10.88 -7.77 12.21
C ALA A 128 12.15 -6.93 12.35
N LYS A 129 12.05 -5.80 13.03
CA LYS A 129 13.18 -4.94 13.38
C LYS A 129 13.93 -5.54 14.56
N LEU A 130 15.21 -5.83 14.39
CA LEU A 130 16.06 -6.34 15.46
C LEU A 130 16.41 -5.19 16.42
N GLU A 131 16.07 -5.31 17.70
CA GLU A 131 16.24 -4.22 18.69
C GLU A 131 17.70 -3.78 18.83
N THR A 132 18.65 -4.72 18.74
CA THR A 132 20.07 -4.46 18.93
C THR A 132 20.71 -3.66 17.79
N THR A 133 20.17 -3.74 16.57
CA THR A 133 20.75 -3.10 15.37
C THR A 133 19.83 -2.08 14.71
N GLY A 134 18.53 -2.10 15.03
CA GLY A 134 17.50 -1.33 14.34
C GLY A 134 17.22 -1.79 12.91
N LYS A 135 17.88 -2.85 12.43
CA LYS A 135 17.72 -3.37 11.06
C LYS A 135 16.63 -4.43 10.99
N ILE A 136 16.00 -4.54 9.82
CA ILE A 136 14.99 -5.58 9.56
C ILE A 136 15.69 -6.91 9.29
N ARG A 137 15.20 -8.00 9.89
CA ARG A 137 15.67 -9.38 9.70
C ARG A 137 14.49 -10.32 9.47
N GLY A 138 14.74 -11.43 8.78
CA GLY A 138 13.75 -12.48 8.54
C GLY A 138 13.85 -13.57 9.60
N PHE A 139 12.70 -13.97 10.15
CA PHE A 139 12.57 -15.00 11.18
C PHE A 139 11.59 -16.08 10.72
N VAL A 140 11.99 -17.34 10.85
CA VAL A 140 11.15 -18.49 10.56
C VAL A 140 10.49 -18.98 11.86
N ILE A 141 9.19 -18.75 11.99
CA ILE A 141 8.41 -19.17 13.15
C ILE A 141 7.67 -20.46 12.79
N GLU A 142 7.84 -21.51 13.59
CA GLU A 142 7.12 -22.77 13.45
C GLU A 142 5.99 -22.80 14.46
N ARG A 143 4.74 -22.77 13.97
CA ARG A 143 3.54 -22.61 14.81
C ARG A 143 3.49 -23.61 15.97
N GLU A 144 3.81 -24.87 15.69
CA GLU A 144 3.75 -25.96 16.69
C GLU A 144 4.72 -25.77 17.86
N LYS A 145 5.77 -24.94 17.68
CA LYS A 145 6.79 -24.66 18.69
C LYS A 145 6.48 -23.40 19.50
N CYS A 146 5.45 -22.63 19.12
CA CYS A 146 5.07 -21.43 19.84
C CYS A 146 4.32 -21.78 21.14
N PRO A 147 4.75 -21.24 22.31
CA PRO A 147 3.98 -21.40 23.54
C PRO A 147 2.56 -20.83 23.42
N PRO A 148 1.56 -21.44 24.08
CA PRO A 148 0.20 -20.90 24.12
C PRO A 148 0.18 -19.43 24.54
N GLY A 149 -0.60 -18.61 23.82
CA GLY A 149 -0.73 -17.17 24.08
C GLY A 149 0.30 -16.27 23.41
N THR A 150 1.39 -16.82 22.83
CA THR A 150 2.44 -16.00 22.20
C THR A 150 2.25 -15.75 20.71
N LEU A 151 1.45 -16.58 20.04
CA LEU A 151 1.14 -16.49 18.62
C LEU A 151 -0.37 -16.67 18.40
N GLU A 152 -1.01 -15.69 17.79
CA GLU A 152 -2.37 -15.79 17.29
C GLU A 152 -2.46 -15.41 15.81
N THR A 153 -3.30 -16.08 15.05
CA THR A 153 -3.46 -15.83 13.60
C THR A 153 -4.94 -15.73 13.21
N PRO A 154 -5.66 -14.69 13.67
CA PRO A 154 -7.09 -14.56 13.40
C PRO A 154 -7.36 -14.33 11.91
N PRO A 155 -8.42 -14.96 11.35
CA PRO A 155 -8.79 -14.77 9.95
C PRO A 155 -9.50 -13.43 9.71
N ILE A 156 -9.20 -12.81 8.57
CA ILE A 156 -9.97 -11.67 8.04
C ILE A 156 -11.10 -12.22 7.17
N LYS A 157 -12.34 -11.99 7.61
CA LYS A 157 -13.57 -12.51 6.97
C LYS A 157 -14.14 -11.49 5.97
N ASN A 158 -15.09 -11.94 5.16
CA ASN A 158 -15.93 -11.10 4.30
C ASN A 158 -15.15 -10.28 3.25
N LYS A 159 -14.13 -10.87 2.63
CA LYS A 159 -13.41 -10.23 1.52
C LYS A 159 -14.24 -10.25 0.24
N ASN A 160 -14.19 -9.15 -0.51
CA ASN A 160 -14.91 -9.01 -1.79
C ASN A 160 -14.22 -9.75 -2.94
N GLY A 161 -12.91 -9.97 -2.84
CA GLY A 161 -12.08 -10.68 -3.82
C GLY A 161 -11.08 -11.61 -3.15
N LEU A 162 -10.47 -12.50 -3.95
CA LEU A 162 -9.58 -13.57 -3.51
C LEU A 162 -10.22 -14.45 -2.43
N ARG A 163 -11.51 -14.78 -2.58
CA ARG A 163 -12.31 -15.49 -1.58
C ARG A 163 -11.81 -16.90 -1.30
N ALA A 164 -11.24 -17.57 -2.30
CA ALA A 164 -10.62 -18.88 -2.14
C ALA A 164 -9.30 -18.86 -1.35
N SER A 165 -8.66 -17.68 -1.24
CA SER A 165 -7.43 -17.51 -0.47
C SER A 165 -7.78 -17.10 0.96
N ILE A 166 -7.45 -17.92 1.95
CA ILE A 166 -7.56 -17.49 3.34
C ILE A 166 -6.51 -16.42 3.65
N THR A 167 -6.94 -15.37 4.35
CA THR A 167 -6.08 -14.24 4.74
C THR A 167 -6.36 -13.93 6.19
N GLY A 168 -5.31 -13.62 6.94
CA GLY A 168 -5.43 -13.31 8.37
C GLY A 168 -4.42 -12.29 8.84
N MET A 169 -4.30 -12.23 10.15
CA MET A 169 -3.26 -11.49 10.85
C MET A 169 -2.21 -12.47 11.39
N ILE A 170 -1.09 -11.91 11.85
CA ILE A 170 -0.15 -12.59 12.75
C ILE A 170 0.01 -11.66 13.93
N GLN A 171 -0.36 -12.11 15.12
CA GLN A 171 -0.20 -11.37 16.36
C GLN A 171 0.85 -12.10 17.19
N LEU A 172 1.88 -11.35 17.59
CA LEU A 172 3.04 -11.87 18.30
C LEU A 172 3.13 -11.13 19.63
N ASP A 173 3.11 -11.89 20.73
CA ASP A 173 3.33 -11.38 22.08
C ASP A 173 4.50 -12.13 22.71
N GLU A 174 5.67 -11.49 22.71
CA GLU A 174 6.94 -12.05 23.17
C GLU A 174 7.18 -13.49 22.65
N CYS A 175 6.85 -13.73 21.39
CA CYS A 175 6.94 -15.05 20.77
C CYS A 175 8.41 -15.48 20.68
N PRO A 176 8.81 -16.57 21.37
CA PRO A 176 10.19 -17.02 21.35
C PRO A 176 10.52 -17.68 20.01
N VAL A 177 11.63 -17.25 19.41
CA VAL A 177 12.19 -17.79 18.16
C VAL A 177 13.67 -18.02 18.38
N ALA A 178 14.15 -19.22 18.07
CA ALA A 178 15.56 -19.54 18.22
C ALA A 178 16.42 -18.76 17.19
N GLU A 179 17.64 -18.41 17.56
CA GLU A 179 18.57 -17.64 16.71
C GLU A 179 18.89 -18.37 15.41
N GLU A 180 18.94 -19.71 15.42
CA GLU A 180 19.12 -20.52 14.21
C GLU A 180 17.96 -20.40 13.19
N ASN A 181 16.79 -19.92 13.63
CA ASN A 181 15.65 -19.65 12.75
C ASN A 181 15.64 -18.20 12.21
N MET A 182 16.63 -17.38 12.55
CA MET A 182 16.85 -16.06 11.96
C MET A 182 17.76 -16.19 10.73
N PHE A 183 17.40 -15.54 9.62
CA PHE A 183 18.27 -15.54 8.44
C PHE A 183 19.61 -14.86 8.76
N PRO A 184 20.77 -15.49 8.48
CA PRO A 184 22.06 -15.07 9.02
C PRO A 184 22.59 -13.77 8.42
N GLU A 185 22.44 -13.58 7.11
CA GLU A 185 23.14 -12.50 6.39
C GLU A 185 22.22 -11.38 5.89
N VAL A 186 20.97 -11.70 5.55
CA VAL A 186 20.08 -10.73 4.90
C VAL A 186 19.55 -9.71 5.91
N GLU A 187 19.72 -8.43 5.60
CA GLU A 187 19.26 -7.32 6.44
C GLU A 187 18.52 -6.25 5.63
N GLY A 188 17.66 -5.50 6.33
CA GLY A 188 16.89 -4.41 5.74
C GLY A 188 15.83 -4.89 4.75
N LEU A 189 15.42 -4.00 3.85
CA LEU A 189 14.36 -4.27 2.88
C LEU A 189 14.80 -5.13 1.69
N ARG A 190 16.10 -5.40 1.52
CA ARG A 190 16.61 -6.23 0.43
C ARG A 190 16.00 -7.63 0.46
N GLY A 191 15.92 -8.23 1.65
CA GLY A 191 15.33 -9.55 1.87
C GLY A 191 13.87 -9.63 1.40
N PRO A 192 12.92 -8.91 2.03
CA PRO A 192 11.53 -9.00 1.62
C PRO A 192 11.33 -8.58 0.15
N PHE A 193 12.03 -7.56 -0.35
CA PHE A 193 11.84 -7.10 -1.73
C PHE A 193 12.29 -8.09 -2.79
N SER A 194 13.29 -8.93 -2.51
CA SER A 194 13.67 -10.03 -3.42
C SER A 194 12.51 -11.04 -3.60
N CYS A 195 11.88 -11.46 -2.49
CA CYS A 195 10.71 -12.33 -2.46
C CYS A 195 9.55 -11.69 -3.25
N LEU A 196 9.23 -10.41 -2.95
CA LEU A 196 8.15 -9.69 -3.64
C LEU A 196 8.41 -9.59 -5.15
N ASN A 197 9.65 -9.37 -5.59
CA ASN A 197 9.98 -9.31 -7.02
C ASN A 197 9.72 -10.65 -7.72
N SER A 198 10.04 -11.77 -7.07
CA SER A 198 9.68 -13.10 -7.59
C SER A 198 8.17 -13.33 -7.64
N ALA A 199 7.42 -12.89 -6.61
CA ALA A 199 5.96 -12.97 -6.62
C ALA A 199 5.30 -12.08 -7.69
N ARG A 200 5.77 -10.83 -7.84
CA ARG A 200 5.32 -9.85 -8.86
C ARG A 200 5.48 -10.38 -10.28
N TYR A 201 6.60 -11.04 -10.57
CA TYR A 201 6.81 -11.70 -11.85
C TYR A 201 5.72 -12.75 -12.13
N GLY A 202 5.41 -13.60 -11.14
CA GLY A 202 4.34 -14.59 -11.25
C GLY A 202 2.94 -13.99 -11.44
N ILE A 203 2.65 -12.87 -10.77
CA ILE A 203 1.38 -12.13 -10.89
C ILE A 203 1.21 -11.54 -12.30
N ALA A 204 2.29 -11.02 -12.90
CA ALA A 204 2.24 -10.48 -14.26
C ALA A 204 1.79 -11.53 -15.29
N TRP A 205 2.18 -12.79 -15.11
CA TRP A 205 1.67 -13.91 -15.91
C TRP A 205 0.25 -14.32 -15.56
N GLY A 206 -0.02 -14.45 -14.26
CA GLY A 206 -1.28 -14.96 -13.75
C GLY A 206 -2.47 -14.09 -14.15
N THR A 207 -2.36 -12.77 -14.01
CA THR A 207 -3.44 -11.84 -14.37
C THR A 207 -3.85 -11.91 -15.85
N ILE A 208 -2.91 -12.22 -16.74
CA ILE A 208 -3.23 -12.48 -18.15
C ILE A 208 -3.95 -13.82 -18.32
N GLY A 209 -3.65 -14.83 -17.51
CA GLY A 209 -4.43 -16.06 -17.43
C GLY A 209 -5.90 -15.79 -17.09
N ALA A 210 -6.17 -14.96 -16.07
CA ALA A 210 -7.54 -14.54 -15.74
C ALA A 210 -8.20 -13.78 -16.90
N LEU A 211 -7.47 -12.88 -17.57
CA LEU A 211 -7.98 -12.18 -18.75
C LEU A 211 -8.35 -13.14 -19.89
N GLU A 212 -7.56 -14.18 -20.14
CA GLU A 212 -7.87 -15.20 -21.15
C GLU A 212 -9.15 -15.97 -20.84
N ASP A 213 -9.41 -16.28 -19.57
CA ASP A 213 -10.67 -16.91 -19.16
C ASP A 213 -11.85 -15.95 -19.38
N CYS A 214 -11.69 -14.67 -19.03
CA CYS A 214 -12.69 -13.64 -19.33
C CYS A 214 -12.99 -13.53 -20.82
N ILE A 215 -11.96 -13.57 -21.69
CA ILE A 215 -12.12 -13.56 -23.15
C ILE A 215 -12.89 -14.80 -23.61
N SER A 216 -12.51 -15.99 -23.15
CA SER A 216 -13.17 -17.25 -23.53
C SER A 216 -14.65 -17.21 -23.16
N ARG A 217 -14.98 -16.89 -21.90
CA ARG A 217 -16.36 -16.82 -21.42
C ARG A 217 -17.18 -15.78 -22.17
N ALA A 218 -16.62 -14.59 -22.37
CA ALA A 218 -17.32 -13.51 -23.06
C ALA A 218 -17.58 -13.86 -24.52
N ARG A 219 -16.63 -14.51 -25.19
CA ARG A 219 -16.80 -15.00 -26.56
C ARG A 219 -17.91 -16.05 -26.63
N ASP A 220 -17.86 -17.06 -25.77
CA ASP A 220 -18.81 -18.17 -25.80
C ASP A 220 -20.24 -17.66 -25.52
N TYR A 221 -20.40 -16.83 -24.48
CA TYR A 221 -21.66 -16.15 -24.18
C TYR A 221 -22.15 -15.30 -25.36
N ALA A 222 -21.25 -14.57 -26.03
CA ALA A 222 -21.62 -13.72 -27.14
C ALA A 222 -22.08 -14.49 -28.39
N LEU A 223 -21.56 -15.70 -28.60
CA LEU A 223 -21.95 -16.58 -29.70
C LEU A 223 -23.31 -17.24 -29.45
N GLU A 224 -23.63 -17.56 -28.19
CA GLU A 224 -24.87 -18.22 -27.81
C GLU A 224 -26.03 -17.24 -27.62
N ARG A 225 -25.79 -16.09 -26.98
CA ARG A 225 -26.83 -15.12 -26.65
C ARG A 225 -27.34 -14.42 -27.90
N LYS A 226 -28.64 -14.58 -28.18
CA LYS A 226 -29.34 -13.92 -29.29
C LYS A 226 -30.03 -12.63 -28.85
N GLN A 227 -29.85 -11.55 -29.60
CA GLN A 227 -30.54 -10.27 -29.40
C GLN A 227 -30.69 -9.51 -30.72
N PHE A 228 -31.75 -8.71 -30.83
CA PHE A 228 -32.14 -7.95 -32.03
C PHE A 228 -32.20 -8.81 -33.30
N LYS A 229 -33.42 -9.15 -33.73
CA LYS A 229 -33.68 -10.01 -34.91
C LYS A 229 -33.05 -11.42 -34.78
N GLY A 230 -32.93 -11.93 -33.55
CA GLY A 230 -32.45 -13.30 -33.28
C GLY A 230 -30.96 -13.55 -33.59
N ASN A 231 -30.16 -12.51 -33.84
CA ASN A 231 -28.73 -12.68 -34.12
C ASN A 231 -27.93 -12.92 -32.85
N PRO A 232 -26.87 -13.76 -32.88
CA PRO A 232 -25.84 -13.77 -31.84
C PRO A 232 -25.28 -12.37 -31.58
N ILE A 233 -25.08 -11.99 -30.32
CA ILE A 233 -24.55 -10.67 -29.99
C ILE A 233 -23.09 -10.48 -30.45
N ALA A 234 -22.35 -11.57 -30.68
CA ALA A 234 -21.01 -11.55 -31.30
C ALA A 234 -20.98 -10.92 -32.71
N LYS A 235 -22.13 -10.78 -33.37
CA LYS A 235 -22.25 -10.10 -34.68
C LYS A 235 -22.06 -8.59 -34.59
N TYR A 236 -22.28 -7.98 -33.42
CA TYR A 236 -22.26 -6.52 -33.27
C TYR A 236 -20.83 -5.98 -33.05
N GLN A 237 -20.47 -4.92 -33.77
CA GLN A 237 -19.12 -4.35 -33.78
C GLN A 237 -18.63 -3.93 -32.39
N LEU A 238 -19.51 -3.44 -31.52
CA LEU A 238 -19.13 -3.04 -30.15
C LEU A 238 -18.67 -4.24 -29.30
N VAL A 239 -19.28 -5.42 -29.50
CA VAL A 239 -18.86 -6.66 -28.84
C VAL A 239 -17.53 -7.14 -29.42
N GLN A 240 -17.39 -7.11 -30.75
CA GLN A 240 -16.15 -7.49 -31.44
C GLN A 240 -14.97 -6.62 -31.02
N LYS A 241 -15.17 -5.30 -30.88
CA LYS A 241 -14.14 -4.37 -30.40
C LYS A 241 -13.62 -4.76 -29.02
N LYS A 242 -14.53 -5.00 -28.06
CA LYS A 242 -14.16 -5.39 -26.68
C LYS A 242 -13.31 -6.68 -26.66
N LEU A 243 -13.70 -7.68 -27.47
CA LEU A 243 -12.95 -8.93 -27.60
C LEU A 243 -11.59 -8.72 -28.28
N ALA A 244 -11.52 -7.87 -29.31
CA ALA A 244 -10.28 -7.56 -30.02
C ALA A 244 -9.27 -6.81 -29.14
N ASP A 245 -9.72 -5.80 -28.40
CA ASP A 245 -8.89 -5.03 -27.46
C ASP A 245 -8.31 -5.96 -26.38
N ALA A 246 -9.16 -6.77 -25.74
CA ALA A 246 -8.75 -7.70 -24.70
C ALA A 246 -7.76 -8.75 -25.20
N THR A 247 -8.00 -9.30 -26.39
CA THR A 247 -7.11 -10.31 -27.00
C THR A 247 -5.75 -9.71 -27.33
N THR A 248 -5.71 -8.46 -27.80
CA THR A 248 -4.47 -7.73 -28.08
C THR A 248 -3.65 -7.54 -26.80
N ASP A 249 -4.27 -7.02 -25.74
CA ASP A 249 -3.59 -6.80 -24.46
C ASP A 249 -3.10 -8.12 -23.83
N ALA A 250 -3.85 -9.22 -23.95
CA ALA A 250 -3.41 -10.52 -23.50
C ALA A 250 -2.14 -11.00 -24.24
N ALA A 251 -2.12 -10.86 -25.57
CA ALA A 251 -0.95 -11.25 -26.38
C ALA A 251 0.29 -10.42 -26.02
N TYR A 252 0.16 -9.09 -25.91
CA TYR A 252 1.25 -8.21 -25.48
C TYR A 252 1.76 -8.57 -24.07
N GLY A 253 0.84 -8.80 -23.13
CA GLY A 253 1.17 -9.14 -21.75
C GLY A 253 1.97 -10.44 -21.63
N ILE A 254 1.62 -11.46 -22.43
CA ILE A 254 2.35 -12.75 -22.47
C ILE A 254 3.76 -12.56 -23.03
N LEU A 255 3.90 -11.86 -24.16
CA LEU A 255 5.21 -11.65 -24.79
C LEU A 255 6.15 -10.85 -23.88
N ALA A 256 5.63 -9.82 -23.21
CA ALA A 256 6.41 -9.03 -22.26
C ALA A 256 6.87 -9.88 -21.06
N ALA A 257 5.96 -10.64 -20.45
CA ALA A 257 6.27 -11.49 -19.31
C ALA A 257 7.22 -12.66 -19.67
N TYR A 258 7.08 -13.20 -20.89
CA TYR A 258 8.00 -14.18 -21.47
C TYR A 258 9.42 -13.63 -21.60
N GLN A 259 9.57 -12.45 -22.19
CA GLN A 259 10.89 -11.83 -22.37
C GLN A 259 11.58 -11.55 -21.02
N VAL A 260 10.83 -11.02 -20.04
CA VAL A 260 11.38 -10.81 -18.69
C VAL A 260 11.74 -12.15 -18.03
N GLY A 261 10.98 -13.21 -18.28
CA GLY A 261 11.31 -14.56 -17.83
C GLY A 261 12.64 -15.07 -18.36
N ARG A 262 12.86 -14.93 -19.68
CA ARG A 262 14.13 -15.28 -20.32
C ARG A 262 15.30 -14.51 -19.73
N LEU A 263 15.14 -13.19 -19.54
CA LEU A 263 16.15 -12.35 -18.91
C LEU A 263 16.40 -12.74 -17.44
N LYS A 264 15.38 -13.18 -16.71
CA LYS A 264 15.53 -13.66 -15.32
C LYS A 264 16.35 -14.95 -15.27
N ASP A 265 16.09 -15.89 -16.19
CA ASP A 265 16.86 -17.13 -16.31
C ASP A 265 18.33 -16.87 -16.71
N GLU A 266 18.59 -15.79 -17.45
CA GLU A 266 19.95 -15.34 -17.80
C GLU A 266 20.63 -14.46 -16.71
N GLY A 267 19.95 -14.17 -15.59
CA GLY A 267 20.46 -13.29 -14.54
C GLY A 267 20.53 -11.80 -14.94
N LYS A 268 19.82 -11.40 -15.99
CA LYS A 268 19.82 -10.03 -16.56
C LYS A 268 18.54 -9.23 -16.26
N ALA A 269 17.56 -9.83 -15.59
CA ALA A 269 16.33 -9.13 -15.25
C ALA A 269 16.57 -8.06 -14.18
N ALA A 270 16.15 -6.84 -14.47
CA ALA A 270 16.15 -5.73 -13.52
C ALA A 270 14.78 -5.61 -12.81
N PRO A 271 14.73 -5.18 -11.52
CA PRO A 271 13.48 -4.99 -10.79
C PRO A 271 12.45 -4.07 -11.49
N GLU A 272 12.92 -3.12 -12.28
CA GLU A 272 12.11 -2.20 -13.08
C GLU A 272 11.33 -2.95 -14.16
N MET A 273 11.96 -3.94 -14.81
CA MET A 273 11.28 -4.77 -15.81
C MET A 273 10.10 -5.51 -15.20
N ILE A 274 10.29 -6.07 -13.99
CA ILE A 274 9.24 -6.76 -13.23
C ILE A 274 8.13 -5.78 -12.84
N SER A 275 8.49 -4.58 -12.37
CA SER A 275 7.53 -3.54 -12.01
C SER A 275 6.68 -3.10 -13.21
N MET A 276 7.29 -2.92 -14.38
CA MET A 276 6.61 -2.54 -15.61
C MET A 276 5.59 -3.60 -16.04
N ILE A 277 5.99 -4.87 -16.12
CA ILE A 277 5.08 -5.95 -16.58
C ILE A 277 3.99 -6.23 -15.54
N LYS A 278 4.29 -6.17 -14.24
CA LYS A 278 3.27 -6.37 -13.19
C LYS A 278 2.20 -5.30 -13.31
N ARG A 279 2.60 -4.02 -13.31
CA ARG A 279 1.68 -2.89 -13.42
C ARG A 279 0.84 -2.99 -14.69
N GLN A 280 1.50 -3.09 -15.84
CA GLN A 280 0.81 -3.08 -17.14
C GLN A 280 -0.18 -4.25 -17.25
N ASN A 281 0.23 -5.47 -16.90
CA ASN A 281 -0.62 -6.64 -17.06
C ASN A 281 -1.79 -6.62 -16.07
N CYS A 282 -1.58 -6.24 -14.80
CA CYS A 282 -2.67 -6.07 -13.84
C CYS A 282 -3.69 -5.01 -14.32
N ASP A 283 -3.20 -3.85 -14.76
CA ASP A 283 -4.05 -2.73 -15.21
C ASP A 283 -4.88 -3.13 -16.44
N ARG A 284 -4.21 -3.70 -17.46
CA ARG A 284 -4.89 -4.13 -18.69
C ARG A 284 -5.85 -5.29 -18.45
N ALA A 285 -5.49 -6.26 -17.61
CA ALA A 285 -6.37 -7.37 -17.26
C ALA A 285 -7.65 -6.87 -16.59
N LEU A 286 -7.55 -5.96 -15.61
CA LEU A 286 -8.72 -5.43 -14.91
C LEU A 286 -9.61 -4.57 -15.83
N ILE A 287 -9.02 -3.67 -16.62
CA ILE A 287 -9.76 -2.80 -17.55
C ILE A 287 -10.53 -3.66 -18.55
N ASN A 288 -9.87 -4.63 -19.18
CA ASN A 288 -10.52 -5.48 -20.18
C ASN A 288 -11.52 -6.44 -19.55
N ALA A 289 -11.23 -7.03 -18.39
CA ALA A 289 -12.19 -7.90 -17.70
C ALA A 289 -13.50 -7.15 -17.37
N ARG A 290 -13.42 -5.88 -16.92
CA ARG A 290 -14.59 -5.01 -16.74
C ARG A 290 -15.31 -4.75 -18.06
N GLY A 291 -14.57 -4.42 -19.11
CA GLY A 291 -15.15 -4.17 -20.43
C GLY A 291 -15.86 -5.39 -21.02
N LEU A 292 -15.33 -6.59 -20.79
CA LEU A 292 -15.90 -7.88 -21.20
C LEU A 292 -17.10 -8.28 -20.32
N GLN A 293 -17.09 -7.95 -19.02
CA GLN A 293 -18.20 -8.18 -18.11
C GLN A 293 -19.51 -7.55 -18.64
N GLU A 294 -19.43 -6.39 -19.29
CA GLU A 294 -20.60 -5.73 -19.89
C GLU A 294 -21.32 -6.56 -20.96
N ILE A 295 -20.63 -7.49 -21.64
CA ILE A 295 -21.22 -8.37 -22.67
C ILE A 295 -22.31 -9.27 -22.06
N PHE A 296 -22.21 -9.57 -20.78
CA PHE A 296 -23.18 -10.41 -20.05
C PHE A 296 -24.44 -9.62 -19.64
N GLY A 297 -24.41 -8.28 -19.68
CA GLY A 297 -25.51 -7.45 -19.18
C GLY A 297 -25.83 -7.77 -17.72
N GLY A 298 -27.12 -7.89 -17.38
CA GLY A 298 -27.55 -8.24 -16.02
C GLY A 298 -27.01 -9.57 -15.50
N ASN A 299 -26.70 -10.53 -16.37
CA ASN A 299 -26.15 -11.83 -15.94
C ASN A 299 -24.76 -11.71 -15.30
N ALA A 300 -24.03 -10.62 -15.56
CA ALA A 300 -22.74 -10.35 -14.99
C ALA A 300 -22.72 -10.28 -13.44
N VAL A 301 -23.88 -10.03 -12.81
CA VAL A 301 -23.98 -9.97 -11.35
C VAL A 301 -24.21 -11.35 -10.71
N SER A 302 -24.50 -12.38 -11.51
CA SER A 302 -24.61 -13.75 -11.04
C SER A 302 -23.23 -14.42 -11.02
N ASP A 303 -22.90 -15.10 -9.93
CA ASP A 303 -21.64 -15.84 -9.78
C ASP A 303 -21.55 -17.05 -10.74
N GLU A 304 -22.68 -17.51 -11.27
CA GLU A 304 -22.78 -18.61 -12.25
C GLU A 304 -21.87 -18.41 -13.48
N TYR A 305 -21.75 -17.16 -13.95
CA TYR A 305 -20.97 -16.86 -15.15
C TYR A 305 -19.47 -16.67 -14.87
N GLY A 306 -19.07 -16.52 -13.60
CA GLY A 306 -17.68 -16.42 -13.15
C GLY A 306 -16.91 -15.17 -13.56
N ILE A 307 -17.43 -14.33 -14.47
CA ILE A 307 -16.72 -13.12 -14.92
C ILE A 307 -16.66 -12.04 -13.83
N GLY A 308 -17.74 -11.87 -13.05
CA GLY A 308 -17.75 -10.95 -11.92
C GLY A 308 -16.72 -11.30 -10.84
N ARG A 309 -16.49 -12.61 -10.62
CA ARG A 309 -15.44 -13.12 -9.72
C ARG A 309 -14.05 -12.72 -10.20
N HIS A 310 -13.75 -12.87 -11.49
CA HIS A 310 -12.45 -12.42 -12.05
C HIS A 310 -12.26 -10.92 -11.90
N VAL A 311 -13.28 -10.10 -12.14
CA VAL A 311 -13.18 -8.64 -11.96
C VAL A 311 -12.92 -8.27 -10.49
N ALA A 312 -13.65 -8.87 -9.56
CA ALA A 312 -13.45 -8.63 -8.13
C ALA A 312 -12.06 -9.08 -7.65
N ASN A 313 -11.59 -10.23 -8.14
CA ASN A 313 -10.26 -10.74 -7.88
C ASN A 313 -9.16 -9.81 -8.45
N LEU A 314 -9.29 -9.43 -9.73
CA LEU A 314 -8.30 -8.62 -10.43
C LEU A 314 -8.12 -7.23 -9.80
N PHE A 315 -9.19 -6.65 -9.25
CA PHE A 315 -9.10 -5.42 -8.45
C PHE A 315 -8.14 -5.57 -7.27
N VAL A 316 -8.22 -6.68 -6.52
CA VAL A 316 -7.27 -6.95 -5.43
C VAL A 316 -5.87 -7.15 -5.98
N THR A 317 -5.74 -7.84 -7.12
CA THR A 317 -4.43 -8.12 -7.72
C THR A 317 -3.67 -6.89 -8.20
N GLN A 318 -4.40 -5.84 -8.60
CA GLN A 318 -3.84 -4.56 -8.97
C GLN A 318 -3.25 -3.82 -7.75
N THR A 319 -3.90 -3.96 -6.59
CA THR A 319 -3.59 -3.20 -5.36
C THR A 319 -2.40 -3.77 -4.57
N TYR A 320 -2.41 -5.07 -4.29
CA TYR A 320 -1.36 -5.70 -3.47
C TYR A 320 -0.03 -5.90 -4.23
N GLU A 321 1.02 -6.28 -3.49
CA GLU A 321 2.38 -6.48 -4.03
C GLU A 321 2.97 -5.21 -4.68
N GLY A 322 2.48 -4.03 -4.25
CA GLY A 322 2.80 -2.71 -4.79
C GLY A 322 1.68 -2.20 -5.69
N GLN A 323 0.96 -1.16 -5.27
CA GLN A 323 -0.09 -0.54 -6.09
C GLN A 323 0.49 -0.01 -7.41
N SER A 324 -0.32 0.07 -8.47
CA SER A 324 0.12 0.59 -9.78
C SER A 324 0.84 1.94 -9.70
N ASP A 325 0.43 2.82 -8.78
CA ASP A 325 1.07 4.12 -8.56
C ASP A 325 2.48 3.99 -7.94
N ILE A 326 2.71 3.00 -7.08
CA ILE A 326 4.04 2.74 -6.51
C ILE A 326 5.00 2.25 -7.60
N HIS A 327 4.57 1.34 -8.46
CA HIS A 327 5.39 0.88 -9.59
C HIS A 327 5.69 1.98 -10.62
N LEU A 328 4.80 2.97 -10.77
CA LEU A 328 5.04 4.14 -11.60
C LEU A 328 6.24 4.96 -11.09
N HIS A 329 6.35 5.17 -9.77
CA HIS A 329 7.46 5.91 -9.17
C HIS A 329 8.81 5.20 -9.37
N THR A 330 8.85 3.87 -9.24
CA THR A 330 10.05 3.06 -9.52
C THR A 330 10.50 3.20 -10.97
N SER A 331 9.55 3.26 -11.91
CA SER A 331 9.83 3.41 -13.35
C SER A 331 10.30 4.82 -13.72
N ARG A 332 9.90 5.86 -12.96
CA ARG A 332 10.28 7.26 -13.19
C ARG A 332 11.71 7.59 -12.76
N LEU A 333 12.25 6.92 -11.73
CA LEU A 333 13.57 7.23 -11.18
C LEU A 333 14.73 6.98 -12.15
N HIS A 334 14.54 6.16 -13.19
CA HIS A 334 15.64 5.68 -14.04
C HIS A 334 15.42 5.83 -15.55
N SER A 335 14.31 6.43 -16.02
CA SER A 335 14.13 6.71 -17.45
C SER A 335 14.72 8.07 -17.83
N PRO A 336 15.76 8.12 -18.71
CA PRO A 336 16.31 9.38 -19.21
C PRO A 336 15.27 10.25 -19.95
N LEU A 337 14.21 9.62 -20.46
CA LEU A 337 13.16 10.27 -21.26
C LEU A 337 12.11 11.02 -20.42
N LEU A 338 12.14 10.90 -19.09
CA LEU A 338 11.13 11.52 -18.20
C LEU A 338 11.71 12.64 -17.30
N PHE A 339 12.93 13.12 -17.58
CA PHE A 339 13.53 14.23 -16.83
C PHE A 339 12.90 15.59 -17.18
N PHE A 340 11.98 16.07 -16.34
CA PHE A 340 11.90 17.49 -16.00
C PHE A 340 12.47 17.68 -14.60
N LYS A 341 13.81 17.67 -14.47
CA LYS A 341 14.46 18.18 -13.26
C LYS A 341 14.47 19.70 -13.35
N GLN A 342 13.62 20.38 -12.59
CA GLN A 342 13.91 21.77 -12.24
C GLN A 342 15.24 21.82 -11.45
N PRO A 343 16.13 22.79 -11.71
CA PRO A 343 17.35 22.94 -10.92
C PRO A 343 16.97 23.32 -9.48
N ARG A 344 17.54 22.62 -8.49
CA ARG A 344 17.46 23.04 -7.09
C ARG A 344 18.24 24.35 -6.92
N PRO A 345 17.69 25.39 -6.26
CA PRO A 345 18.48 26.56 -5.91
C PRO A 345 19.49 26.19 -4.82
N THR A 346 20.74 26.62 -5.02
CA THR A 346 21.83 26.54 -4.04
C THR A 346 21.47 27.30 -2.75
N PRO A 347 21.68 26.72 -1.55
CA PRO A 347 21.37 27.40 -0.30
C PRO A 347 22.42 28.48 0.00
N THR A 348 22.00 29.74 0.05
CA THR A 348 22.78 30.86 0.58
C THR A 348 22.83 30.79 2.10
N ARG A 349 24.05 30.76 2.67
CA ARG A 349 24.31 30.88 4.13
C ARG A 349 23.83 32.22 4.66
N THR A 350 22.97 32.21 5.67
CA THR A 350 22.71 33.36 6.55
C THR A 350 23.33 33.13 7.95
N PRO A 351 23.74 34.21 8.67
CA PRO A 351 24.58 34.10 9.86
C PRO A 351 23.76 33.82 11.13
N ARG A 352 24.35 33.07 12.06
CA ARG A 352 23.82 32.81 13.42
C ARG A 352 23.67 34.11 14.21
N ARG A 353 22.54 34.28 14.89
CA ARG A 353 22.33 35.28 15.97
C ARG A 353 22.55 34.63 17.35
N PRO A 354 22.97 35.43 18.37
CA PRO A 354 23.56 34.91 19.59
C PRO A 354 22.55 34.61 20.71
N HIS A 355 22.96 33.74 21.63
CA HIS A 355 22.29 33.36 22.87
C HIS A 355 22.24 34.50 23.89
N THR A 356 21.13 34.57 24.64
CA THR A 356 21.02 35.26 25.94
C THR A 356 20.10 34.47 26.91
N PRO A 357 20.25 34.65 28.23
CA PRO A 357 20.25 33.54 29.19
C PRO A 357 18.97 33.38 30.03
N HIS A 358 18.91 32.23 30.70
CA HIS A 358 17.93 31.81 31.69
C HIS A 358 17.63 32.82 32.81
N LEU A 359 16.36 32.89 33.21
CA LEU A 359 15.88 33.42 34.49
C LEU A 359 14.91 32.42 35.12
N THR A 360 15.10 32.17 36.40
CA THR A 360 14.45 31.14 37.24
C THR A 360 13.30 31.68 38.11
N ALA A 361 12.32 30.80 38.37
CA ALA A 361 11.39 30.69 39.51
C ALA A 361 10.14 31.63 39.55
N PRO A 362 9.03 31.25 40.26
CA PRO A 362 8.87 30.16 41.24
C PRO A 362 7.66 29.20 41.05
N HIS A 363 7.72 28.10 41.80
CA HIS A 363 6.70 27.08 42.00
C HIS A 363 5.42 27.62 42.67
N HIS A 364 4.26 27.31 42.09
CA HIS A 364 3.02 27.13 42.83
C HIS A 364 2.38 25.79 42.44
N ALA A 365 2.44 24.84 43.37
CA ALA A 365 1.74 23.57 43.26
C ALA A 365 0.23 23.78 43.40
N ARG A 366 -0.52 23.46 42.34
CA ARG A 366 -1.95 23.16 42.42
C ARG A 366 -2.15 21.67 42.11
N SER A 367 -2.85 21.00 43.00
CA SER A 367 -3.26 19.60 42.90
C SER A 367 -3.98 19.31 41.57
N PRO A 368 -3.67 18.22 40.85
CA PRO A 368 -4.36 17.91 39.62
C PRO A 368 -5.76 17.36 39.92
N LEU A 369 -6.78 18.11 39.49
CA LEU A 369 -8.12 17.58 39.23
C LEU A 369 -7.97 16.36 38.32
N ALA A 370 -8.56 15.23 38.71
CA ALA A 370 -8.52 14.01 37.92
C ALA A 370 -9.06 14.28 36.51
N LEU A 371 -8.18 14.18 35.49
CA LEU A 371 -8.55 14.32 34.09
C LEU A 371 -9.57 13.22 33.75
N THR A 372 -10.63 13.57 33.03
CA THR A 372 -11.57 12.57 32.54
C THR A 372 -10.83 11.60 31.60
N PRO A 373 -11.22 10.31 31.55
CA PRO A 373 -10.55 9.32 30.71
C PRO A 373 -10.46 9.72 29.22
N SER A 374 -11.46 10.43 28.69
CA SER A 374 -11.46 10.94 27.32
C SER A 374 -10.39 12.02 27.11
N HIS A 375 -10.24 12.96 28.05
CA HIS A 375 -9.27 14.04 27.97
C HIS A 375 -7.82 13.53 28.06
N ALA A 376 -7.57 12.52 28.90
CA ALA A 376 -6.26 11.88 29.00
C ALA A 376 -5.88 11.13 27.72
N MET A 377 -6.83 10.45 27.07
CA MET A 377 -6.61 9.80 25.78
C MET A 377 -6.32 10.80 24.66
N ALA A 378 -7.08 11.91 24.61
CA ALA A 378 -6.87 12.98 23.64
C ALA A 378 -5.47 13.58 23.79
N LEU A 379 -5.04 13.91 25.01
CA LEU A 379 -3.69 14.40 25.29
C LEU A 379 -2.61 13.41 24.85
N LYS A 380 -2.78 12.11 25.12
CA LYS A 380 -1.83 11.08 24.68
C LYS A 380 -1.72 11.03 23.15
N ARG A 381 -2.86 11.16 22.45
CA ARG A 381 -2.89 11.18 20.99
C ARG A 381 -2.28 12.46 20.42
N ILE A 382 -2.60 13.63 20.96
CA ILE A 382 -2.04 14.92 20.53
C ILE A 382 -0.52 14.96 20.71
N ASN A 383 0.00 14.45 21.83
CA ASN A 383 1.45 14.33 22.04
C ASN A 383 2.11 13.39 21.01
N LYS A 384 1.42 12.31 20.63
CA LYS A 384 1.89 11.44 19.55
C LYS A 384 1.93 12.19 18.22
N GLU A 385 0.88 12.93 17.86
CA GLU A 385 0.87 13.76 16.63
C GLU A 385 2.04 14.76 16.63
N LEU A 386 2.34 15.39 17.77
CA LEU A 386 3.44 16.35 17.89
C LEU A 386 4.81 15.69 17.71
N THR A 387 4.97 14.51 18.30
CA THR A 387 6.19 13.70 18.16
C THR A 387 6.39 13.23 16.72
N ASP A 388 5.32 12.76 16.09
CA ASP A 388 5.35 12.25 14.71
C ASP A 388 5.67 13.38 13.72
N LEU A 389 5.06 14.57 13.87
CA LEU A 389 5.38 15.76 13.05
C LEU A 389 6.81 16.27 13.26
N GLY A 390 7.34 16.19 14.48
CA GLY A 390 8.73 16.55 14.75
C GLY A 390 9.73 15.58 14.13
N ARG A 391 9.36 14.30 14.01
CA ARG A 391 10.20 13.24 13.43
C ARG A 391 10.15 13.20 11.91
N ASP A 392 8.97 13.37 11.32
CA ASP A 392 8.73 13.30 9.88
C ASP A 392 7.80 14.45 9.41
N PRO A 393 8.32 15.69 9.34
CA PRO A 393 7.54 16.84 8.93
C PRO A 393 7.18 16.76 7.44
N PRO A 394 5.92 17.03 7.04
CA PRO A 394 5.54 17.07 5.64
C PRO A 394 6.33 18.17 4.88
N SER A 395 6.72 17.88 3.64
CA SER A 395 7.71 18.65 2.85
C SER A 395 7.36 20.12 2.56
N SER A 396 6.15 20.57 2.90
CA SER A 396 5.66 21.93 2.67
C SER A 396 4.78 22.45 3.82
N CYS A 397 4.70 21.73 4.94
CA CYS A 397 3.86 22.15 6.06
C CYS A 397 4.58 21.99 7.40
N SER A 398 4.20 22.80 8.37
CA SER A 398 4.60 22.63 9.77
C SER A 398 3.37 22.80 10.66
N ALA A 399 3.38 22.21 11.84
CA ALA A 399 2.37 22.45 12.85
C ALA A 399 2.91 22.19 14.26
N GLY A 400 2.39 22.91 15.24
CA GLY A 400 2.74 22.73 16.64
C GLY A 400 1.87 23.57 17.59
N PRO A 401 1.94 23.30 18.90
CA PRO A 401 1.13 23.98 19.91
C PRO A 401 1.46 25.46 20.01
N ILE A 402 0.44 26.26 20.35
CA ILE A 402 0.59 27.68 20.65
C ILE A 402 0.77 27.83 22.16
N GLY A 403 1.99 28.16 22.60
CA GLY A 403 2.31 28.25 24.03
C GLY A 403 2.25 26.88 24.72
N ASP A 404 1.68 26.85 25.93
CA ASP A 404 1.60 25.63 26.76
C ASP A 404 0.32 24.80 26.50
N ASP A 405 -0.59 25.28 25.64
CA ASP A 405 -1.85 24.58 25.36
C ASP A 405 -1.69 23.59 24.19
N LEU A 406 -1.67 22.30 24.53
CA LEU A 406 -1.57 21.23 23.54
C LEU A 406 -2.82 21.06 22.67
N PHE A 407 -3.99 21.58 23.05
CA PHE A 407 -5.23 21.46 22.26
C PHE A 407 -5.39 22.55 21.20
N HIS A 408 -4.49 23.55 21.17
CA HIS A 408 -4.50 24.62 20.19
C HIS A 408 -3.17 24.70 19.47
N TRP A 409 -3.19 24.37 18.18
CA TRP A 409 -1.99 24.41 17.35
C TRP A 409 -2.09 25.48 16.27
N GLN A 410 -0.93 25.98 15.88
CA GLN A 410 -0.76 26.73 14.65
C GLN A 410 -0.08 25.82 13.63
N ALA A 411 -0.59 25.87 12.40
CA ALA A 411 0.03 25.22 11.26
C ALA A 411 0.38 26.25 10.18
N THR A 412 1.41 25.92 9.40
CA THR A 412 1.87 26.71 8.27
C THR A 412 1.89 25.82 7.03
N ILE A 413 1.37 26.32 5.92
CA ILE A 413 1.41 25.68 4.61
C ILE A 413 2.14 26.61 3.63
N MET A 414 3.18 26.08 2.98
CA MET A 414 3.79 26.72 1.83
C MET A 414 2.92 26.49 0.60
N GLY A 415 2.55 27.56 -0.10
CA GLY A 415 1.72 27.48 -1.29
C GLY A 415 2.32 26.57 -2.37
N PRO A 416 1.55 25.62 -2.93
CA PRO A 416 2.06 24.67 -3.93
C PRO A 416 2.64 25.37 -5.16
N GLY A 417 3.78 24.87 -5.66
CA GLY A 417 4.59 25.53 -6.69
C GLY A 417 3.89 25.74 -8.03
N ASP A 418 2.97 24.84 -8.37
CA ASP A 418 2.19 24.76 -9.60
C ASP A 418 0.76 25.32 -9.44
N SER A 419 0.50 26.06 -8.36
CA SER A 419 -0.80 26.66 -8.05
C SER A 419 -0.73 28.20 -8.06
N PRO A 420 -1.88 28.93 -8.15
CA PRO A 420 -1.89 30.39 -7.97
C PRO A 420 -1.45 30.84 -6.57
N TYR A 421 -1.28 29.91 -5.63
CA TYR A 421 -0.80 30.13 -4.26
C TYR A 421 0.72 30.04 -4.13
N SER A 422 1.43 29.68 -5.21
CA SER A 422 2.88 29.53 -5.26
C SER A 422 3.61 30.75 -4.66
N GLY A 423 4.55 30.49 -3.76
CA GLY A 423 5.35 31.52 -3.08
C GLY A 423 4.68 32.14 -1.84
N GLY A 424 3.42 31.83 -1.56
CA GLY A 424 2.73 32.25 -0.34
C GLY A 424 2.99 31.34 0.87
N VAL A 425 2.82 31.89 2.06
CA VAL A 425 2.85 31.25 3.38
C VAL A 425 1.49 31.42 4.04
N PHE A 426 0.79 30.32 4.24
CA PHE A 426 -0.57 30.33 4.79
C PHE A 426 -0.57 29.78 6.20
N PHE A 427 -1.11 30.54 7.14
CA PHE A 427 -1.28 30.14 8.53
C PHE A 427 -2.68 29.56 8.75
N LEU A 428 -2.74 28.52 9.57
CA LEU A 428 -3.96 27.84 9.98
C LEU A 428 -3.97 27.66 11.49
N ALA A 429 -5.16 27.71 12.08
CA ALA A 429 -5.41 27.33 13.45
C ALA A 429 -6.03 25.92 13.48
N ILE A 430 -5.53 25.06 14.36
CA ILE A 430 -6.03 23.71 14.60
C ILE A 430 -6.49 23.65 16.06
N HIS A 431 -7.75 23.29 16.26
CA HIS A 431 -8.33 23.10 17.58
C HIS A 431 -8.79 21.65 17.75
N PHE A 432 -8.17 20.95 18.71
CA PHE A 432 -8.52 19.56 19.01
C PHE A 432 -9.69 19.51 19.99
N PRO A 433 -10.73 18.69 19.73
CA PRO A 433 -11.76 18.45 20.71
C PRO A 433 -11.26 17.54 21.84
N THR A 434 -11.92 17.56 23.00
CA THR A 434 -11.54 16.75 24.18
C THR A 434 -11.75 15.25 23.98
N ASP A 435 -12.46 14.83 22.93
CA ASP A 435 -12.66 13.44 22.50
C ASP A 435 -11.86 13.09 21.23
N TYR A 436 -10.87 13.89 20.86
CA TYR A 436 -9.91 13.54 19.82
C TYR A 436 -9.19 12.20 20.17
N PRO A 437 -8.99 11.27 19.23
CA PRO A 437 -9.21 11.35 17.78
C PRO A 437 -10.58 10.87 17.29
N PHE A 438 -11.56 10.65 18.18
CA PHE A 438 -12.88 10.14 17.77
C PHE A 438 -13.74 11.20 17.07
N LYS A 439 -13.51 12.48 17.37
CA LYS A 439 -13.99 13.60 16.54
C LYS A 439 -12.83 14.29 15.82
N PRO A 440 -13.08 14.85 14.62
CA PRO A 440 -12.09 15.60 13.88
C PRO A 440 -11.65 16.86 14.63
N PRO A 441 -10.39 17.31 14.46
CA PRO A 441 -9.98 18.64 14.86
C PRO A 441 -10.68 19.68 13.96
N LYS A 442 -10.94 20.86 14.51
CA LYS A 442 -11.37 22.01 13.70
C LYS A 442 -10.14 22.67 13.12
N VAL A 443 -10.11 22.84 11.80
CA VAL A 443 -9.00 23.47 11.08
C VAL A 443 -9.53 24.66 10.29
N ASN A 444 -8.93 25.82 10.52
CA ASN A 444 -9.35 27.08 9.90
C ASN A 444 -8.12 27.84 9.38
N PHE A 445 -8.21 28.38 8.18
CA PHE A 445 -7.24 29.37 7.70
C PHE A 445 -7.33 30.64 8.54
N THR A 446 -6.20 31.10 9.05
CA THR A 446 -6.08 32.45 9.64
C THR A 446 -5.59 33.45 8.61
N THR A 447 -4.81 33.00 7.62
CA THR A 447 -4.47 33.77 6.43
C THR A 447 -5.66 33.83 5.47
N ARG A 448 -6.01 35.03 5.01
CA ARG A 448 -7.06 35.20 3.98
C ARG A 448 -6.64 34.58 2.66
N ILE A 449 -7.55 33.84 2.02
CA ILE A 449 -7.29 33.14 0.76
C ILE A 449 -8.51 33.20 -0.15
N TYR A 450 -8.26 33.31 -1.46
CA TYR A 450 -9.31 33.26 -2.48
C TYR A 450 -9.38 31.84 -3.06
N HIS A 451 -10.33 31.03 -2.59
CA HIS A 451 -10.45 29.61 -2.93
C HIS A 451 -11.91 29.13 -2.85
N PRO A 452 -12.41 28.27 -3.77
CA PRO A 452 -13.83 27.88 -3.79
C PRO A 452 -14.27 27.04 -2.57
N ASN A 453 -13.37 26.24 -1.98
CA ASN A 453 -13.65 25.41 -0.81
C ASN A 453 -13.28 26.07 0.54
N ILE A 454 -12.90 27.36 0.57
CA ILE A 454 -12.53 28.08 1.80
C ILE A 454 -13.30 29.40 1.86
N ASN A 455 -14.06 29.62 2.93
CA ASN A 455 -14.86 30.84 3.07
C ASN A 455 -14.09 32.00 3.72
N SER A 456 -14.73 33.17 3.85
CA SER A 456 -14.13 34.38 4.44
C SER A 456 -13.70 34.25 5.90
N ASN A 457 -14.25 33.27 6.63
CA ASN A 457 -13.92 32.97 8.02
C ASN A 457 -12.82 31.90 8.12
N GLY A 458 -12.26 31.49 6.98
CA GLY A 458 -11.21 30.47 6.90
C GLY A 458 -11.69 29.04 7.11
N SER A 459 -13.00 28.79 7.20
CA SER A 459 -13.53 27.43 7.29
C SER A 459 -13.26 26.67 6.00
N ILE A 460 -12.96 25.38 6.13
CA ILE A 460 -12.56 24.50 5.03
C ILE A 460 -13.67 23.49 4.76
N CYS A 461 -14.04 23.30 3.49
CA CYS A 461 -14.86 22.18 3.05
C CYS A 461 -13.95 21.05 2.57
N LEU A 462 -13.73 20.08 3.44
CA LEU A 462 -12.96 18.88 3.17
C LEU A 462 -13.66 17.71 3.88
N ASP A 463 -13.96 16.66 3.14
CA ASP A 463 -14.70 15.46 3.59
C ASP A 463 -14.01 14.76 4.78
N ILE A 464 -12.68 14.69 4.77
CA ILE A 464 -11.91 14.09 5.85
C ILE A 464 -12.02 14.85 7.16
N LEU A 465 -12.42 16.14 7.16
CA LEU A 465 -12.68 16.93 8.38
C LEU A 465 -14.16 16.86 8.81
N ARG A 466 -14.99 16.08 8.10
CA ARG A 466 -16.43 15.93 8.33
C ARG A 466 -16.80 14.45 8.43
N ASP A 467 -17.45 13.90 7.42
CA ASP A 467 -18.06 12.57 7.39
C ASP A 467 -17.08 11.44 7.08
N GLN A 468 -15.95 11.74 6.42
CA GLN A 468 -14.88 10.77 6.16
C GLN A 468 -13.76 10.82 7.23
N TRP A 469 -13.98 11.51 8.35
CA TRP A 469 -13.03 11.50 9.46
C TRP A 469 -12.88 10.09 10.03
N SER A 470 -11.64 9.63 10.15
CA SER A 470 -11.28 8.40 10.83
C SER A 470 -10.26 8.70 11.92
N PRO A 471 -10.37 8.08 13.12
CA PRO A 471 -9.33 8.17 14.14
C PRO A 471 -7.93 7.76 13.66
N ALA A 472 -7.80 7.07 12.52
CA ALA A 472 -6.53 6.72 11.91
C ALA A 472 -5.88 7.86 11.07
N LEU A 473 -6.60 8.96 10.83
CA LEU A 473 -6.05 10.16 10.18
C LEU A 473 -5.19 10.96 11.15
N THR A 474 -4.06 11.46 10.65
CA THR A 474 -3.09 12.26 11.40
C THR A 474 -3.13 13.71 10.94
N ILE A 475 -2.60 14.64 11.73
CA ILE A 475 -2.49 16.05 11.35
C ILE A 475 -1.62 16.24 10.11
N SER A 476 -0.56 15.44 9.96
CA SER A 476 0.24 15.42 8.72
C SER A 476 -0.62 15.12 7.47
N LYS A 477 -1.48 14.08 7.53
CA LYS A 477 -2.40 13.74 6.43
C LYS A 477 -3.43 14.83 6.17
N VAL A 478 -3.95 15.47 7.23
CA VAL A 478 -4.88 16.60 7.10
C VAL A 478 -4.22 17.75 6.35
N LEU A 479 -3.01 18.15 6.75
CA LEU A 479 -2.27 19.24 6.11
C LEU A 479 -1.92 18.93 4.65
N LEU A 480 -1.51 17.69 4.35
CA LEU A 480 -1.25 17.25 2.98
C LEU A 480 -2.52 17.27 2.11
N SER A 481 -3.67 16.89 2.68
CA SER A 481 -4.95 16.94 1.98
C SER A 481 -5.39 18.38 1.69
N ILE A 482 -5.13 19.31 2.62
CA ILE A 482 -5.34 20.75 2.39
C ILE A 482 -4.41 21.26 1.29
N CYS A 483 -3.13 20.88 1.26
CA CYS A 483 -2.22 21.23 0.15
C CYS A 483 -2.71 20.70 -1.20
N SER A 484 -3.21 19.45 -1.22
CA SER A 484 -3.79 18.87 -2.43
C SER A 484 -5.01 19.67 -2.90
N MET A 485 -5.89 20.07 -1.97
CA MET A 485 -7.06 20.88 -2.26
C MET A 485 -6.68 22.28 -2.81
N LEU A 486 -5.59 22.89 -2.32
CA LEU A 486 -5.09 24.15 -2.88
C LEU A 486 -4.57 24.00 -4.32
N THR A 487 -4.11 22.80 -4.69
CA THR A 487 -3.61 22.51 -6.04
C THR A 487 -4.76 22.18 -6.99
N ASP A 488 -5.71 21.37 -6.53
CA ASP A 488 -6.90 20.97 -7.29
C ASP A 488 -8.18 21.22 -6.47
N PRO A 489 -8.75 22.43 -6.55
CA PRO A 489 -9.99 22.76 -5.87
C PRO A 489 -11.17 21.90 -6.35
N ASN A 490 -12.11 21.59 -5.45
CA ASN A 490 -13.34 20.86 -5.80
C ASN A 490 -14.51 21.85 -6.06
N PRO A 491 -14.81 22.20 -7.32
CA PRO A 491 -15.87 23.16 -7.62
C PRO A 491 -17.29 22.58 -7.57
N ASP A 492 -17.45 21.28 -7.32
CA ASP A 492 -18.75 20.60 -7.22
C ASP A 492 -19.29 20.57 -5.77
N ASP A 493 -18.41 20.76 -4.76
CA ASP A 493 -18.79 20.97 -3.35
C ASP A 493 -18.13 22.24 -2.75
N PRO A 494 -18.43 23.45 -3.27
CA PRO A 494 -17.78 24.68 -2.83
C PRO A 494 -18.42 25.28 -1.57
N LEU A 495 -17.61 25.94 -0.72
CA LEU A 495 -18.14 26.87 0.31
C LEU A 495 -18.48 28.24 -0.26
N VAL A 496 -17.86 28.61 -1.37
CA VAL A 496 -18.05 29.90 -2.03
C VAL A 496 -18.45 29.65 -3.48
N PRO A 497 -19.76 29.47 -3.75
CA PRO A 497 -20.27 29.12 -5.08
C PRO A 497 -19.85 30.11 -6.17
N GLU A 498 -19.70 31.39 -5.83
CA GLU A 498 -19.27 32.44 -6.77
C GLU A 498 -17.84 32.22 -7.25
N ILE A 499 -16.91 31.86 -6.34
CA ILE A 499 -15.52 31.54 -6.71
C ILE A 499 -15.48 30.25 -7.53
N ALA A 500 -16.29 29.25 -7.17
CA ALA A 500 -16.39 28.00 -7.91
C ALA A 500 -16.94 28.19 -9.33
N HIS A 501 -17.90 29.10 -9.49
CA HIS A 501 -18.42 29.48 -10.80
C HIS A 501 -17.32 30.10 -11.66
N VAL A 502 -16.56 31.08 -11.13
CA VAL A 502 -15.44 31.69 -11.86
C VAL A 502 -14.36 30.65 -12.17
N TYR A 503 -14.04 29.74 -11.24
CA TYR A 503 -13.09 28.64 -11.47
C TYR A 503 -13.50 27.72 -12.63
N LYS A 504 -14.81 27.49 -12.81
CA LYS A 504 -15.40 26.67 -13.88
C LYS A 504 -15.51 27.41 -15.21
N THR A 505 -15.87 28.69 -15.20
CA THR A 505 -16.20 29.45 -16.43
C THR A 505 -15.05 30.31 -16.95
N ASP A 506 -14.15 30.79 -16.09
CA ASP A 506 -13.02 31.66 -16.44
C ASP A 506 -11.81 31.37 -15.54
N ARG A 507 -11.08 30.31 -15.90
CA ARG A 507 -9.90 29.84 -15.16
C ARG A 507 -8.81 30.91 -15.06
N SER A 508 -8.60 31.69 -16.12
CA SER A 508 -7.56 32.72 -16.17
C SER A 508 -7.83 33.84 -15.17
N ARG A 509 -9.09 34.29 -15.08
CA ARG A 509 -9.50 35.29 -14.08
C ARG A 509 -9.39 34.76 -12.67
N TYR A 510 -9.84 33.53 -12.41
CA TYR A 510 -9.67 32.89 -11.10
C TYR A 510 -8.20 32.88 -10.67
N GLU A 511 -7.30 32.40 -11.53
CA GLU A 511 -5.88 32.32 -11.20
C GLU A 511 -5.25 33.69 -10.98
N SER A 512 -5.62 34.69 -11.79
CA SER A 512 -5.14 36.07 -11.62
C SER A 512 -5.54 36.64 -10.26
N THR A 513 -6.81 36.50 -9.87
CA THR A 513 -7.31 36.98 -8.58
C THR A 513 -6.71 36.20 -7.41
N ALA A 514 -6.58 34.88 -7.52
CA ALA A 514 -5.97 34.04 -6.48
C ALA A 514 -4.48 34.40 -6.27
N ARG A 515 -3.72 34.69 -7.35
CA ARG A 515 -2.34 35.18 -7.25
C ARG A 515 -2.25 36.56 -6.60
N GLU A 516 -3.17 37.46 -6.93
CA GLU A 516 -3.24 38.79 -6.30
C GLU A 516 -3.50 38.68 -4.79
N TRP A 517 -4.46 37.83 -4.40
CA TRP A 517 -4.74 37.56 -2.99
C TRP A 517 -3.55 36.94 -2.27
N THR A 518 -2.87 35.99 -2.91
CA THR A 518 -1.65 35.37 -2.36
C THR A 518 -0.59 36.43 -2.08
N ARG A 519 -0.32 37.32 -3.05
CA ARG A 519 0.63 38.44 -2.85
C ARG A 519 0.22 39.40 -1.75
N LYS A 520 -1.08 39.63 -1.59
CA LYS A 520 -1.60 40.63 -0.63
C LYS A 520 -1.67 40.11 0.80
N TYR A 521 -1.92 38.82 1.00
CA TYR A 521 -2.26 38.27 2.31
C TYR A 521 -1.31 37.16 2.78
N ALA A 522 -0.51 36.56 1.91
CA ALA A 522 0.30 35.39 2.20
C ALA A 522 1.79 35.54 1.85
N ILE A 523 2.24 36.68 1.32
CA ILE A 523 3.68 36.95 1.04
C ILE A 523 4.25 37.92 2.06
#